data_AF-A0A968IHI9-F1
#
_entry.id   AF-A0A968IHI9-F1
#
_cell.length_a   1.000
_cell.length_b   1.000
_cell.length_c   1.000
_cell.angle_alpha   90.00
_cell.angle_beta   90.00
_cell.angle_gamma   90.00
#
_symmetry.space_group_name_H-M   'P 1'
#
loop_
_entity.id
_entity.type
_entity.pdbx_description
1 polymer ?
#
loop_
_entity_poly.entity_id
_entity_poly.type
_entity_poly.pdbx_seq_one_letter_code
_entity_poly.pdbx_strand_id
1 'polypeptide(L)'
;MAKRANKLVIVTEKVLLKKVAKIIDEAGATGYTVVDTGGKGSRNVRSTGKPNTADTDSNVKFEILTENREMAEDIADKVAMKFFTDFAGIAYICEAEVLYGRSFCGPDGCGIDMCKDFVKSVRHSSAR
;
A
#
# COMPACT_ATOMS: atom_id res chain seq x y z
N MET A 1 -3.38 18.73 11.27
CA MET A 1 -2.59 18.87 10.03
C MET A 1 -2.25 17.46 9.55
N ALA A 2 -2.22 17.25 8.23
CA ALA A 2 -2.18 15.93 7.60
C ALA A 2 -0.98 15.77 6.65
N LYS A 3 -0.50 14.53 6.47
CA LYS A 3 0.59 14.19 5.55
C LYS A 3 0.02 13.47 4.33
N ARG A 4 0.33 13.94 3.12
CA ARG A 4 -0.10 13.27 1.88
C ARG A 4 0.50 11.86 1.78
N ALA A 5 -0.26 10.95 1.20
CA ALA A 5 0.12 9.56 1.00
C ALA A 5 -0.51 8.99 -0.28
N ASN A 6 0.12 7.94 -0.79
CA ASN A 6 -0.44 7.10 -1.85
C ASN A 6 -1.03 5.86 -1.22
N LYS A 7 -2.31 5.60 -1.46
CA LYS A 7 -2.99 4.38 -1.04
C LYS A 7 -2.96 3.36 -2.18
N LEU A 8 -2.00 2.45 -2.15
CA LEU A 8 -1.98 1.28 -3.01
C LEU A 8 -2.97 0.25 -2.49
N VAL A 9 -3.82 -0.25 -3.38
CA VAL A 9 -4.70 -1.38 -3.11
C VAL A 9 -4.35 -2.52 -4.04
N ILE A 10 -4.19 -3.71 -3.47
CA ILE A 10 -3.99 -4.95 -4.22
C ILE A 10 -5.06 -5.95 -3.80
N VAL A 11 -5.87 -6.41 -4.75
CA VAL A 11 -6.81 -7.52 -4.54
C VAL A 11 -6.31 -8.72 -5.31
N THR A 12 -6.11 -9.85 -4.63
CA THR A 12 -5.62 -11.09 -5.26
C THR A 12 -6.05 -12.33 -4.47
N GLU A 13 -5.65 -13.52 -4.92
CA GLU A 13 -6.01 -14.80 -4.31
C GLU A 13 -5.34 -14.97 -2.92
N LYS A 14 -6.08 -15.51 -1.94
CA LYS A 14 -5.61 -15.65 -0.55
C LYS A 14 -4.33 -16.48 -0.40
N VAL A 15 -4.08 -17.42 -1.31
CA VAL A 15 -2.83 -18.22 -1.34
C VAL A 15 -1.57 -17.35 -1.47
N LEU A 16 -1.69 -16.13 -1.99
CA LEU A 16 -0.58 -15.20 -2.15
C LEU A 16 -0.34 -14.31 -0.93
N LEU A 17 -1.16 -14.39 0.12
CA LEU A 17 -1.11 -13.49 1.29
C LEU A 17 0.32 -13.30 1.82
N LYS A 18 1.00 -14.40 2.17
CA LYS A 18 2.36 -14.35 2.73
C LYS A 18 3.41 -13.83 1.74
N LYS A 19 3.22 -14.11 0.44
CA LYS A 19 4.16 -13.71 -0.61
C LYS A 19 4.05 -12.22 -0.92
N VAL A 20 2.83 -11.68 -0.98
CA VAL A 20 2.57 -10.25 -1.18
C VAL A 20 3.01 -9.45 0.05
N ALA A 21 2.68 -9.90 1.26
CA ALA A 21 3.15 -9.29 2.50
C ALA A 21 4.68 -9.14 2.52
N LYS A 22 5.41 -10.21 2.15
CA LYS A 22 6.87 -10.16 2.07
C LYS A 22 7.39 -9.10 1.08
N ILE A 23 6.75 -8.94 -0.08
CA ILE A 23 7.15 -7.90 -1.05
C ILE A 23 6.93 -6.50 -0.48
N ILE A 24 5.82 -6.29 0.23
CA ILE A 24 5.49 -5.00 0.88
C ILE A 24 6.55 -4.68 1.95
N ASP A 25 6.91 -5.66 2.79
CA ASP A 25 7.91 -5.50 3.83
C ASP A 25 9.31 -5.23 3.24
N GLU A 26 9.71 -5.98 2.19
CA GLU A 26 11.00 -5.79 1.50
C GLU A 26 11.10 -4.45 0.77
N ALA A 27 9.98 -3.85 0.37
CA ALA A 27 9.94 -2.52 -0.23
C ALA A 27 10.09 -1.38 0.81
N GLY A 28 10.07 -1.70 2.11
CA GLY A 28 10.23 -0.72 3.18
C GLY A 28 8.95 0.06 3.51
N ALA A 29 7.78 -0.45 3.12
CA ALA A 29 6.52 0.15 3.55
C ALA A 29 6.39 0.07 5.08
N THR A 30 5.89 1.14 5.70
CA THR A 30 5.80 1.24 7.17
C THR A 30 4.72 0.32 7.78
N GLY A 31 3.85 -0.25 6.94
CA GLY A 31 2.82 -1.21 7.30
C GLY A 31 1.79 -1.38 6.20
N TYR A 32 0.87 -2.31 6.40
CA TYR A 32 -0.28 -2.56 5.52
C TYR A 32 -1.47 -3.07 6.35
N THR A 33 -2.66 -2.93 5.78
CA THR A 33 -3.87 -3.61 6.26
C THR A 33 -4.25 -4.68 5.25
N VAL A 34 -4.66 -5.85 5.74
CA VAL A 34 -5.17 -6.94 4.89
C VAL A 34 -6.51 -7.42 5.41
N VAL A 35 -7.47 -7.61 4.50
CA VAL A 35 -8.81 -8.13 4.82
C VAL A 35 -9.20 -9.23 3.84
N ASP A 36 -9.94 -10.22 4.32
CA ASP A 36 -10.58 -11.22 3.48
C ASP A 36 -11.70 -10.58 2.67
N THR A 37 -11.81 -10.94 1.39
CA THR A 37 -12.86 -10.41 0.49
C THR A 37 -13.38 -11.51 -0.44
N GLY A 38 -14.60 -11.30 -0.93
CA GLY A 38 -15.13 -12.03 -2.09
C GLY A 38 -14.88 -11.25 -3.39
N GLY A 39 -15.06 -11.88 -4.54
CA GLY A 39 -14.96 -11.17 -5.81
C GLY A 39 -15.25 -12.03 -7.03
N LYS A 40 -15.46 -11.35 -8.16
CA LYS A 40 -15.58 -11.94 -9.50
C LYS A 40 -14.75 -11.10 -10.46
N GLY A 41 -14.03 -11.74 -11.37
CA GLY A 41 -13.21 -11.08 -12.40
C GLY A 41 -13.48 -11.63 -13.79
N SER A 42 -13.11 -10.86 -14.82
CA SER A 42 -13.28 -11.24 -16.23
C SER A 42 -12.12 -12.06 -16.80
N ARG A 43 -10.96 -12.06 -16.14
CA ARG A 43 -9.73 -12.65 -16.70
C ARG A 43 -9.70 -14.18 -16.71
N ASN A 44 -10.69 -14.87 -16.12
CA ASN A 44 -10.83 -16.34 -16.08
C ASN A 44 -9.56 -17.16 -15.69
N VAL A 45 -8.55 -16.50 -15.11
CA VAL A 45 -7.24 -17.06 -14.71
C VAL A 45 -7.19 -17.41 -13.22
N ARG A 46 -8.31 -17.87 -12.63
CA ARG A 46 -8.24 -18.42 -11.27
C ARG A 46 -7.50 -19.74 -11.30
N SER A 47 -6.55 -19.93 -10.39
CA SER A 47 -5.79 -21.18 -10.32
C SER A 47 -6.67 -22.42 -10.03
N THR A 48 -7.92 -22.24 -9.56
CA THR A 48 -8.85 -23.32 -9.18
C THR A 48 -9.87 -23.72 -10.26
N GLY A 49 -10.03 -22.94 -11.35
CA GLY A 49 -10.84 -23.32 -12.52
C GLY A 49 -12.34 -23.61 -12.28
N LYS A 50 -12.93 -23.29 -11.12
CA LYS A 50 -14.31 -23.68 -10.76
C LYS A 50 -15.30 -22.50 -10.75
N PRO A 51 -16.61 -22.74 -11.01
CA PRO A 51 -17.65 -21.72 -10.88
C PRO A 51 -17.85 -21.30 -9.43
N ASN A 52 -18.03 -19.99 -9.26
CA ASN A 52 -18.05 -19.19 -8.03
C ASN A 52 -19.20 -19.57 -7.06
N THR A 53 -19.16 -20.76 -6.46
CA THR A 53 -20.21 -21.26 -5.53
C THR A 53 -19.67 -21.93 -4.27
N ALA A 54 -18.35 -22.07 -4.10
CA ALA A 54 -17.75 -22.66 -2.90
C ALA A 54 -16.82 -21.67 -2.19
N ASP A 55 -16.91 -21.61 -0.86
CA ASP A 55 -16.10 -20.83 0.10
C ASP A 55 -14.57 -20.95 -0.05
N THR A 56 -14.08 -21.79 -0.95
CA THR A 56 -12.65 -22.06 -1.18
C THR A 56 -11.95 -21.04 -2.07
N ASP A 57 -12.69 -20.22 -2.83
CA ASP A 57 -12.13 -19.18 -3.69
C ASP A 57 -12.04 -17.81 -2.97
N SER A 58 -11.29 -17.77 -1.87
CA SER A 58 -11.14 -16.55 -1.07
C SER A 58 -10.09 -15.59 -1.65
N ASN A 59 -10.43 -14.31 -1.70
CA ASN A 59 -9.51 -13.24 -2.06
C ASN A 59 -9.02 -12.53 -0.79
N VAL A 60 -7.90 -11.84 -0.92
CA VAL A 60 -7.39 -10.88 0.06
C VAL A 60 -7.24 -9.52 -0.60
N LYS A 61 -7.57 -8.47 0.16
CA LYS A 61 -7.36 -7.09 -0.23
C LYS A 61 -6.32 -6.47 0.71
N PHE A 62 -5.19 -6.08 0.15
CA PHE A 62 -4.18 -5.27 0.81
C PHE A 62 -4.46 -3.79 0.58
N GLU A 63 -4.31 -2.99 1.63
CA GLU A 63 -4.24 -1.53 1.57
C GLU A 63 -2.91 -1.08 2.18
N ILE A 64 -2.08 -0.41 1.38
CA ILE A 64 -0.74 0.03 1.74
C ILE A 64 -0.68 1.54 1.56
N LEU A 65 -0.26 2.26 2.59
CA LEU A 65 0.03 3.70 2.51
C LEU A 65 1.53 3.88 2.32
N THR A 66 1.92 4.56 1.24
CA THR A 66 3.33 4.92 0.96
C THR A 66 3.47 6.44 0.89
N GLU A 67 4.61 6.95 1.33
CA GLU A 67 4.91 8.38 1.28
C GLU A 67 5.17 8.84 -0.17
N ASN A 68 5.94 8.07 -0.92
CA ASN A 68 6.25 8.31 -2.32
C ASN A 68 5.42 7.40 -3.25
N ARG A 69 5.14 7.93 -4.43
CA ARG A 69 4.42 7.22 -5.50
C ARG A 69 5.24 6.04 -6.05
N GLU A 70 6.54 6.24 -6.18
CA GLU A 70 7.49 5.25 -6.71
C GLU A 70 7.49 3.94 -5.91
N MET A 71 7.41 4.00 -4.57
CA MET A 71 7.31 2.77 -3.76
C MET A 71 5.99 2.03 -3.99
N ALA A 72 4.87 2.75 -4.14
CA ALA A 72 3.60 2.11 -4.46
C ALA A 72 3.65 1.41 -5.83
N GLU A 73 4.31 2.03 -6.81
CA GLU A 73 4.49 1.45 -8.14
C GLU A 73 5.45 0.25 -8.12
N ASP A 74 6.58 0.35 -7.42
CA ASP A 74 7.53 -0.76 -7.27
C ASP A 74 6.90 -2.00 -6.60
N ILE A 75 6.09 -1.80 -5.55
CA ILE A 75 5.31 -2.88 -4.93
C ILE A 75 4.33 -3.48 -5.94
N ALA A 76 3.57 -2.64 -6.65
CA ALA A 76 2.58 -3.08 -7.62
C ALA A 76 3.21 -3.89 -8.76
N ASP A 77 4.33 -3.41 -9.32
CA ASP A 77 5.05 -4.05 -10.41
C ASP A 77 5.64 -5.39 -9.98
N LYS A 78 6.30 -5.45 -8.80
CA LYS A 78 6.84 -6.70 -8.25
C LYS A 78 5.76 -7.75 -8.03
N VAL A 79 4.58 -7.35 -7.54
CA VAL A 79 3.45 -8.27 -7.36
C VAL A 79 2.89 -8.72 -8.71
N ALA A 80 2.67 -7.79 -9.63
CA ALA A 80 2.09 -8.07 -10.94
C ALA A 80 3.00 -9.00 -11.77
N MET A 81 4.28 -8.65 -11.89
CA MET A 81 5.25 -9.45 -12.66
C MET A 81 5.44 -10.86 -12.10
N LYS A 82 5.35 -11.05 -10.79
CA LYS A 82 5.53 -12.37 -10.16
C LYS A 82 4.29 -13.23 -10.18
N PHE A 83 3.08 -12.64 -10.16
CA PHE A 83 1.88 -13.40 -9.86
C PHE A 83 0.70 -13.16 -10.80
N PHE A 84 0.55 -12.01 -11.46
CA PHE A 84 -0.68 -11.70 -12.20
C PHE A 84 -0.85 -12.46 -13.52
N THR A 85 0.18 -13.16 -13.96
CA THR A 85 0.13 -14.15 -15.06
C THR A 85 -0.62 -15.41 -14.63
N ASP A 86 -0.36 -15.91 -13.42
CA ASP A 86 -0.85 -17.23 -12.96
C ASP A 86 -2.00 -17.15 -11.96
N PHE A 87 -2.21 -15.98 -11.36
CA PHE A 87 -3.21 -15.73 -10.33
C PHE A 87 -4.06 -14.52 -10.68
N ALA A 88 -5.34 -14.60 -10.31
CA ALA A 88 -6.24 -13.47 -10.45
C ALA A 88 -5.82 -12.32 -9.51
N GLY A 89 -5.81 -11.10 -10.04
CA GLY A 89 -5.53 -9.91 -9.24
C GLY A 89 -5.79 -8.58 -9.94
N ILE A 90 -5.79 -7.51 -9.16
CA ILE A 90 -5.81 -6.14 -9.64
C ILE A 90 -5.07 -5.27 -8.63
N ALA A 91 -4.32 -4.29 -9.14
CA ALA A 91 -3.69 -3.25 -8.34
C ALA A 91 -4.19 -1.87 -8.81
N TYR A 92 -4.47 -0.97 -7.88
CA TYR A 92 -4.83 0.42 -8.18
C TYR A 92 -4.37 1.33 -7.05
N ILE A 93 -4.22 2.62 -7.33
CA ILE A 93 -3.75 3.60 -6.36
C ILE A 93 -4.75 4.76 -6.25
N CYS A 94 -5.01 5.19 -5.02
CA CYS A 94 -5.77 6.41 -4.70
C CYS A 94 -4.88 7.39 -3.92
N GLU A 95 -5.24 8.67 -3.92
CA GLU A 95 -4.63 9.66 -3.02
C GLU A 95 -5.28 9.59 -1.63
N ALA A 96 -4.49 9.86 -0.59
CA ALA A 96 -4.96 9.95 0.78
C ALA A 96 -4.16 10.99 1.57
N GLU A 97 -4.71 11.39 2.72
CA GLU A 97 -3.99 12.18 3.72
C GLU A 97 -4.02 11.45 5.06
N VAL A 98 -2.84 11.22 5.63
CA VAL A 98 -2.67 10.58 6.93
C VAL A 98 -2.75 11.65 8.02
N LEU A 99 -3.72 11.49 8.92
CA LEU A 99 -3.90 12.39 10.07
C LEU A 99 -3.02 11.98 11.26
N TYR A 100 -2.90 10.66 11.50
CA TYR A 100 -2.15 10.09 12.63
C TYR A 100 -1.48 8.78 12.22
N GLY A 101 -0.21 8.62 12.58
CA GLY A 101 0.54 7.38 12.37
C GLY A 101 2.02 7.58 12.67
N ARG A 102 2.51 7.13 13.83
CA ARG A 102 3.89 7.38 14.26
C ARG A 102 4.93 6.78 13.31
N SER A 103 4.71 5.56 12.84
CA SER A 103 5.63 4.90 11.90
C SER A 103 5.65 5.57 10.52
N PHE A 104 4.52 6.14 10.08
CA PHE A 104 4.40 6.78 8.77
C PHE A 104 4.83 8.26 8.77
N CYS A 105 4.50 8.98 9.85
CA CYS A 105 4.75 10.42 9.96
C CYS A 105 5.99 10.77 10.78
N GLY A 106 6.61 9.80 11.46
CA GLY A 106 7.73 10.04 12.35
C GLY A 106 7.32 10.54 13.75
N PRO A 107 8.31 10.81 14.62
CA PRO A 107 8.08 11.19 16.01
C PRO A 107 7.37 12.55 16.16
N ASP A 108 7.51 13.44 15.17
CA ASP A 108 6.94 14.79 15.19
C ASP A 108 5.49 14.84 14.66
N GLY A 109 4.98 13.70 14.18
CA GLY A 109 3.61 13.56 13.68
C GLY A 109 3.39 14.12 12.27
N CYS A 110 2.17 13.96 11.75
CA CYS A 110 1.82 14.25 10.35
C CYS A 110 1.64 15.73 10.03
N GLY A 111 2.02 16.62 10.96
CA GLY A 111 1.66 18.04 10.95
C GLY A 111 2.82 19.00 10.74
N ILE A 112 3.96 18.52 10.24
CA ILE A 112 5.12 19.37 10.00
C ILE A 112 4.83 20.31 8.83
N ASP A 113 4.63 21.59 9.15
CA ASP A 113 4.54 22.67 8.20
C ASP A 113 5.97 23.06 7.79
N MET A 114 6.36 22.71 6.57
CA MET A 114 7.67 23.05 5.99
C MET A 114 7.96 24.57 6.11
N CYS A 115 6.91 25.41 6.16
CA CYS A 115 7.03 26.84 6.37
C CYS A 115 7.45 27.22 7.80
N LYS A 116 6.96 26.53 8.84
CA LYS A 116 7.32 26.80 10.24
C LYS A 116 8.73 26.35 10.58
N ASP A 117 9.18 25.25 9.99
CA ASP A 117 10.55 24.76 10.22
C ASP A 117 11.59 25.54 9.40
N PHE A 118 11.24 26.04 8.22
CA PHE A 118 12.06 27.02 7.52
C PHE A 118 12.25 28.29 8.36
N VAL A 119 11.18 28.85 8.94
CA VAL A 119 11.29 30.02 9.83
C VAL A 119 12.13 29.73 11.08
N LYS A 120 12.04 28.53 11.68
CA LYS A 120 12.91 28.14 12.80
C LYS A 120 14.38 27.99 12.40
N SER A 121 14.65 27.42 11.22
CA SER A 121 15.99 27.25 10.66
C SER A 121 16.66 28.61 10.38
N VAL A 122 15.94 29.53 9.73
CA VAL A 122 16.42 30.88 9.42
C VAL A 122 16.71 31.68 10.69
N ARG A 123 15.87 31.56 11.74
CA ARG A 123 16.11 32.23 13.04
C ARG A 123 17.34 31.72 13.79
N HIS A 124 17.73 30.45 13.62
CA HIS A 124 18.97 29.92 14.22
C HIS A 124 20.22 30.29 13.42
N SER A 125 20.08 30.54 12.12
CA SER A 125 21.21 30.97 11.27
C SER A 125 21.51 32.46 11.37
N SER A 126 20.56 33.31 11.78
CA SER A 126 20.78 34.77 11.95
C SER A 126 21.24 35.16 13.36
N ALA A 127 21.50 34.19 14.24
CA ALA A 127 22.00 34.39 15.60
C ALA A 127 23.49 34.04 15.75
N ARG A 128 24.22 33.93 14.64
CA ARG A 128 25.68 33.83 14.59
C ARG A 128 26.25 34.97 13.76
#